data_AF-A0A1Y1KSB1-F1
#
_entry.id   AF-A0A1Y1KSB1-F1
#
_cell.length_a   1.000
_cell.length_b   1.000
_cell.length_c   1.000
_cell.angle_alpha   90.00
_cell.angle_beta   90.00
_cell.angle_gamma   90.00
#
_symmetry.space_group_name_H-M   'P 1'
#
loop_
_entity.id
_entity.type
_entity.pdbx_description
1 polymer ?
#
loop_
_entity_poly.entity_id
_entity_poly.type
_entity_poly.pdbx_seq_one_letter_code
_entity_poly.pdbx_strand_id
1 'polypeptide(L)'
;FNLHCDENLWKLTTVGTLNSIGSLIGLPLIGILSDKYGRKTILINSILLCAISGLIRSFVNSYIFYMVMVFVDSFFNAATYTTAFTLAVEFISPKQRVIVVSLISLFYAFGGVITGTVAWLLQSWRPLLQILYGVQLLIVTYYWLLPESVRWLLTKERYLEAQKILNDIGREKQFNVPLQTLKDLQAPVDQLVDAADVNTTLKQFFKSFALTTRLINCIFCWIVAVFVYQGLTINSVALSTNTYFDFILTVLIEVPGALATFFVMKTFGRRFTLCFSFFMCSICCISFIFIPQGTCLN
;
A
#
# COMPACT_ATOMS: atom_id res chain seq x y z
N PHE A 1 11.29 20.86 20.31
CA PHE A 1 9.86 21.26 20.26
C PHE A 1 9.15 21.24 21.64
N ASN A 2 9.84 21.18 22.80
CA ASN A 2 9.22 21.10 24.14
C ASN A 2 7.97 20.19 24.20
N LEU A 3 8.14 18.96 23.72
CA LEU A 3 7.08 17.95 23.55
C LEU A 3 6.72 17.20 24.84
N HIS A 4 7.49 17.39 25.91
CA HIS A 4 7.32 16.70 27.20
C HIS A 4 6.48 17.49 28.22
N CYS A 5 5.89 18.63 27.83
CA CYS A 5 4.91 19.33 28.66
C CYS A 5 3.50 18.85 28.29
N ASP A 6 2.66 18.58 29.29
CA ASP A 6 1.29 18.07 29.09
C ASP A 6 0.43 18.96 28.19
N GLU A 7 0.65 20.29 28.22
CA GLU A 7 -0.02 21.24 27.33
C GLU A 7 0.33 21.08 25.84
N ASN A 8 1.39 20.35 25.50
CA ASN A 8 1.89 20.17 24.12
C ASN A 8 1.64 18.76 23.58
N LEU A 9 0.99 17.86 24.32
CA LEU A 9 0.68 16.49 23.87
C LEU A 9 -0.18 16.47 22.60
N TRP A 10 -1.06 17.46 22.42
CA TRP A 10 -1.86 17.60 21.19
C TRP A 10 -1.00 17.75 19.93
N LYS A 11 0.26 18.22 20.05
CA LYS A 11 1.17 18.33 18.91
C LYS A 11 1.60 16.96 18.38
N LEU A 12 1.70 15.95 19.24
CA LEU A 12 2.03 14.59 18.81
C LEU A 12 0.85 13.94 18.07
N THR A 13 -0.38 14.10 18.60
CA THR A 13 -1.58 13.55 17.96
C THR A 13 -1.90 14.24 16.63
N THR A 14 -1.60 15.54 16.53
CA THR A 14 -1.80 16.33 15.29
C THR A 14 -0.96 15.81 14.12
N VAL A 15 0.23 15.26 14.38
CA VAL A 15 1.08 14.66 13.33
C VAL A 15 0.41 13.42 12.74
N GLY A 16 -0.15 12.55 13.58
CA GLY A 16 -0.87 11.35 13.12
C GLY A 16 -2.16 11.66 12.37
N THR A 17 -2.92 12.67 12.83
CA THR A 17 -4.15 13.09 12.14
C THR A 17 -3.83 13.71 10.78
N LEU A 18 -2.82 14.58 10.69
CA LEU A 18 -2.37 15.15 9.40
C LEU A 18 -1.87 14.08 8.43
N ASN A 19 -1.16 13.07 8.92
CA ASN A 19 -0.74 11.94 8.10
C ASN A 19 -1.94 11.17 7.51
N SER A 20 -2.95 10.94 8.34
CA SER A 20 -4.19 10.27 7.93
C SER A 20 -5.00 11.10 6.92
N ILE A 21 -5.13 12.41 7.15
CA ILE A 21 -5.82 13.33 6.23
C ILE A 21 -5.08 13.43 4.90
N GLY A 22 -3.74 13.56 4.93
CA GLY A 22 -2.91 13.57 3.72
C GLY A 22 -3.12 12.30 2.89
N SER A 23 -3.11 11.14 3.55
CA SER A 23 -3.36 9.85 2.89
C SER A 23 -4.78 9.74 2.31
N LEU A 24 -5.79 10.23 3.04
CA LEU A 24 -7.19 10.20 2.62
C LEU A 24 -7.44 11.00 1.33
N ILE A 25 -6.78 12.15 1.20
CA ILE A 25 -6.90 13.03 0.03
C ILE A 25 -5.99 12.54 -1.11
N GLY A 26 -4.78 12.06 -0.76
CA GLY A 26 -3.77 11.61 -1.74
C GLY A 26 -4.19 10.38 -2.53
N LEU A 27 -4.77 9.38 -1.86
CA LEU A 27 -5.22 8.12 -2.47
C LEU A 27 -6.12 8.30 -3.70
N PRO A 28 -7.27 9.00 -3.62
CA PRO A 28 -8.16 9.17 -4.77
C PRO A 28 -7.55 10.04 -5.86
N LEU A 29 -6.89 11.15 -5.51
CA LEU A 29 -6.34 12.08 -6.49
C LEU A 29 -5.24 11.44 -7.32
N ILE A 30 -4.24 10.86 -6.67
CA ILE A 30 -3.12 10.21 -7.36
C ILE A 30 -3.61 8.94 -8.08
N GLY A 31 -4.64 8.25 -7.58
CA GLY A 31 -5.30 7.16 -8.30
C GLY A 31 -5.88 7.62 -9.65
N ILE A 32 -6.64 8.72 -9.67
CA ILE A 32 -7.17 9.32 -10.91
C ILE A 32 -6.04 9.76 -11.84
N LEU A 33 -5.00 10.40 -11.29
CA LEU A 33 -3.83 10.80 -12.08
C LEU A 33 -3.08 9.60 -12.67
N SER A 34 -2.93 8.52 -11.90
CA SER A 34 -2.29 7.27 -12.33
C SER A 34 -3.01 6.65 -13.52
N ASP A 35 -4.33 6.64 -13.51
CA ASP A 35 -5.11 6.10 -14.62
C ASP A 35 -5.07 7.05 -15.84
N LYS A 36 -4.92 8.36 -15.65
CA LYS A 36 -4.85 9.34 -16.76
C LYS A 36 -3.47 9.43 -17.43
N TYR A 37 -2.41 9.56 -16.64
CA TYR A 37 -1.05 9.88 -17.10
C TYR A 37 -0.11 8.66 -17.19
N GLY A 38 -0.54 7.50 -16.69
CA GLY A 38 0.26 6.28 -16.67
C GLY A 38 0.70 5.92 -15.26
N ARG A 39 0.65 4.61 -14.96
CA ARG A 39 0.90 4.08 -13.63
C ARG A 39 2.36 4.22 -13.22
N LYS A 40 3.30 3.92 -14.11
CA LYS A 40 4.75 4.02 -13.82
C LYS A 40 5.16 5.48 -13.61
N THR A 41 4.73 6.38 -14.48
CA THR A 41 5.11 7.80 -14.41
C THR A 41 4.64 8.43 -13.11
N ILE A 42 3.40 8.19 -12.71
CA ILE A 42 2.84 8.71 -11.45
C ILE A 42 3.48 8.05 -10.23
N LEU A 43 3.75 6.73 -10.27
CA LEU A 43 4.44 6.02 -9.20
C LEU A 43 5.80 6.67 -8.90
N ILE A 44 6.60 6.90 -9.93
CA ILE A 44 7.97 7.39 -9.77
C ILE A 44 8.01 8.85 -9.35
N ASN A 45 7.14 9.69 -9.92
CA ASN A 45 6.99 11.07 -9.47
C ASN A 45 6.53 11.15 -8.01
N SER A 46 5.63 10.26 -7.58
CA SER A 46 5.16 10.21 -6.19
C SER A 46 6.30 9.77 -5.25
N ILE A 47 7.11 8.78 -5.64
CA ILE A 47 8.29 8.35 -4.87
C ILE A 47 9.30 9.49 -4.75
N LEU A 48 9.59 10.20 -5.84
CA LEU A 48 10.54 11.31 -5.86
C LEU A 48 10.06 12.46 -4.96
N LEU A 49 8.79 12.87 -5.09
CA LEU A 49 8.21 13.95 -4.28
C LEU A 49 8.15 13.59 -2.80
N CYS A 50 7.84 12.32 -2.48
CA CYS A 50 7.87 11.77 -1.12
C CYS A 50 9.30 11.77 -0.54
N ALA A 51 10.30 11.36 -1.32
CA ALA A 51 11.70 11.39 -0.88
C ALA A 51 12.19 12.82 -0.61
N ILE A 52 11.87 13.77 -1.50
CA ILE A 52 12.24 15.18 -1.34
C ILE A 52 11.57 15.79 -0.12
N SER A 53 10.26 15.60 0.05
CA SER A 53 9.53 16.15 1.21
C SER A 53 10.01 15.54 2.53
N GLY A 54 10.30 14.24 2.55
CA GLY A 54 10.87 13.53 3.69
C GLY A 54 12.29 13.99 4.08
N LEU A 55 13.15 14.25 3.10
CA LEU A 55 14.48 14.82 3.33
C LEU A 55 14.39 16.26 3.86
N ILE A 56 13.56 17.11 3.24
CA ILE A 56 13.33 18.48 3.71
C ILE A 56 12.86 18.42 5.16
N ARG A 57 11.87 17.57 5.49
CA ARG A 57 11.33 17.38 6.85
C ARG A 57 12.42 17.14 7.89
N SER A 58 13.50 16.44 7.55
CA SER A 58 14.60 16.19 8.48
C SER A 58 15.40 17.43 8.87
N PHE A 59 15.48 18.44 8.01
CA PHE A 59 16.25 19.67 8.25
C PHE A 59 15.42 20.79 8.87
N VAL A 60 14.09 20.63 8.91
CA VAL A 60 13.18 21.64 9.44
C VAL A 60 13.32 21.79 10.96
N ASN A 61 13.33 23.04 11.42
CA ASN A 61 13.29 23.40 12.84
C ASN A 61 11.98 24.11 13.25
N SER A 62 11.15 24.49 12.28
CA SER A 62 9.83 25.08 12.52
C SER A 62 8.73 24.03 12.57
N TYR A 63 7.87 24.08 13.59
CA TYR A 63 6.80 23.10 13.80
C TYR A 63 5.74 23.15 12.68
N ILE A 64 5.38 24.36 12.23
CA ILE A 64 4.39 24.55 11.17
C ILE A 64 4.90 23.97 9.86
N PHE A 65 6.16 24.27 9.52
CA PHE A 65 6.76 23.76 8.28
C PHE A 65 6.97 22.24 8.34
N TYR A 66 7.25 21.68 9.52
CA TYR A 66 7.27 20.23 9.74
C TYR A 66 5.90 19.60 9.45
N MET A 67 4.81 20.18 9.96
CA MET A 67 3.45 19.70 9.71
C MET A 67 3.07 19.74 8.22
N VAL A 68 3.40 20.81 7.51
CA VAL A 68 3.17 20.91 6.07
C VAL A 68 3.91 19.79 5.33
N MET A 69 5.17 19.55 5.68
CA MET A 69 5.94 18.46 5.05
C MET A 69 5.41 17.08 5.39
N VAL A 70 4.89 16.85 6.61
CA VAL A 70 4.20 15.60 6.97
C VAL A 70 2.97 15.40 6.08
N PHE A 71 2.16 16.43 5.89
CA PHE A 71 0.98 16.34 5.04
C PHE A 71 1.35 15.99 3.59
N VAL A 72 2.34 16.70 3.02
CA VAL A 72 2.81 16.48 1.65
C VAL A 72 3.42 15.08 1.47
N ASP A 73 4.28 14.64 2.39
CA ASP A 73 4.84 13.29 2.42
C ASP A 73 3.74 12.23 2.44
N SER A 74 2.77 12.36 3.34
CA SER A 74 1.67 11.40 3.51
C SER A 74 0.76 11.34 2.28
N PHE A 75 0.52 12.49 1.64
CA PHE A 75 -0.26 12.59 0.41
C PHE A 75 0.34 11.75 -0.72
N PHE A 76 1.65 11.83 -0.95
CA PHE A 76 2.32 11.05 -2.00
C PHE A 76 2.59 9.60 -1.60
N ASN A 77 2.89 9.35 -0.31
CA ASN A 77 3.25 8.02 0.18
C ASN A 77 2.07 7.03 0.06
N ALA A 78 0.88 7.41 0.52
CA ALA A 78 -0.28 6.51 0.52
C ALA A 78 -0.64 6.01 -0.89
N ALA A 79 -0.52 6.89 -1.89
CA ALA A 79 -0.81 6.53 -3.28
C ALA A 79 0.32 5.75 -3.96
N THR A 80 1.54 5.85 -3.47
CA THR A 80 2.68 5.10 -4.01
C THR A 80 2.46 3.60 -3.81
N TYR A 81 2.03 3.17 -2.62
CA TYR A 81 1.77 1.76 -2.35
C TYR A 81 0.64 1.20 -3.23
N THR A 82 -0.47 1.93 -3.37
CA THR A 82 -1.63 1.46 -4.15
C THR A 82 -1.35 1.43 -5.65
N THR A 83 -0.63 2.42 -6.18
CA THR A 83 -0.22 2.43 -7.60
C THR A 83 0.79 1.33 -7.90
N ALA A 84 1.78 1.09 -7.04
CA ALA A 84 2.73 -0.02 -7.16
C ALA A 84 2.03 -1.38 -7.12
N PHE A 85 1.11 -1.56 -6.17
CA PHE A 85 0.33 -2.78 -6.05
C PHE A 85 -0.52 -3.04 -7.30
N THR A 86 -1.20 -2.01 -7.81
CA THR A 86 -2.04 -2.14 -9.01
C THR A 86 -1.21 -2.46 -10.25
N LEU A 87 -0.07 -1.78 -10.40
CA LEU A 87 0.89 -2.03 -11.47
C LEU A 87 1.39 -3.48 -11.44
N ALA A 88 1.78 -3.99 -10.27
CA ALA A 88 2.19 -5.38 -10.12
C ALA A 88 1.07 -6.34 -10.55
N VAL A 89 -0.15 -6.18 -10.02
CA VAL A 89 -1.29 -7.06 -10.33
C VAL A 89 -1.70 -7.04 -11.80
N GLU A 90 -1.46 -5.93 -12.51
CA GLU A 90 -1.72 -5.82 -13.95
C GLU A 90 -0.73 -6.61 -14.81
N PHE A 91 0.53 -6.75 -14.39
CA PHE A 91 1.51 -7.58 -15.09
C PHE A 91 1.28 -9.08 -14.91
N ILE A 92 0.52 -9.48 -13.89
CA ILE A 92 0.48 -10.87 -13.43
C ILE A 92 -0.83 -11.55 -13.83
N SER A 93 -0.69 -12.76 -14.35
CA SER A 93 -1.81 -13.64 -14.66
C SER A 93 -2.63 -13.99 -13.41
N PRO A 94 -3.97 -14.12 -13.50
CA PRO A 94 -4.84 -14.37 -12.34
C PRO A 94 -4.42 -15.53 -11.44
N LYS A 95 -3.81 -16.57 -12.01
CA LYS A 95 -3.33 -17.77 -11.29
C LYS A 95 -2.16 -17.49 -10.34
N GLN A 96 -1.30 -16.52 -10.67
CA GLN A 96 -0.08 -16.20 -9.90
C GLN A 96 -0.26 -15.00 -8.96
N ARG A 97 -1.43 -14.33 -8.99
CA ARG A 97 -1.69 -13.14 -8.17
C ARG A 97 -1.49 -13.39 -6.68
N VAL A 98 -1.92 -14.53 -6.16
CA VAL A 98 -1.76 -14.84 -4.73
C VAL A 98 -0.28 -14.92 -4.34
N ILE A 99 0.55 -15.54 -5.18
CA ILE A 99 2.01 -15.64 -4.94
C ILE A 99 2.63 -14.25 -4.83
N VAL A 100 2.35 -13.37 -5.80
CA VAL A 100 3.00 -12.07 -5.84
C VAL A 100 2.48 -11.13 -4.77
N VAL A 101 1.17 -11.18 -4.46
CA VAL A 101 0.64 -10.41 -3.33
C VAL A 101 1.30 -10.85 -2.01
N SER A 102 1.45 -12.15 -1.78
CA SER A 102 2.20 -12.66 -0.61
C SER A 102 3.66 -12.22 -0.61
N LEU A 103 4.31 -12.16 -1.78
CA LEU A 103 5.68 -11.68 -1.91
C LEU A 103 5.80 -10.18 -1.58
N ILE A 104 4.84 -9.35 -2.04
CA ILE A 104 4.78 -7.92 -1.69
C ILE A 104 4.63 -7.75 -0.16
N SER A 105 3.77 -8.55 0.48
CA SER A 105 3.63 -8.53 1.94
C SER A 105 4.91 -8.94 2.66
N LEU A 106 5.66 -9.92 2.15
CA LEU A 106 6.96 -10.29 2.72
C LEU A 106 7.97 -9.15 2.61
N PHE A 107 8.06 -8.50 1.45
CA PHE A 107 8.93 -7.32 1.27
C PHE A 107 8.55 -6.17 2.19
N TYR A 108 7.25 -5.96 2.44
CA TYR A 108 6.77 -4.99 3.41
C TYR A 108 7.28 -5.30 4.83
N ALA A 109 7.14 -6.56 5.27
CA ALA A 109 7.63 -7.00 6.57
C ALA A 109 9.16 -6.86 6.70
N PHE A 110 9.92 -7.26 5.67
CA PHE A 110 11.37 -7.06 5.67
C PHE A 110 11.75 -5.58 5.75
N GLY A 111 11.06 -4.71 5.01
CA GLY A 111 11.25 -3.25 5.10
C GLY A 111 10.97 -2.70 6.48
N GLY A 112 9.92 -3.18 7.16
CA GLY A 112 9.60 -2.82 8.53
C GLY A 112 10.67 -3.28 9.54
N VAL A 113 11.19 -4.51 9.42
CA VAL A 113 12.29 -5.01 10.27
C VAL A 113 13.56 -4.18 10.09
N ILE A 114 13.92 -3.86 8.84
CA ILE A 114 15.07 -2.98 8.54
C ILE A 114 14.85 -1.61 9.18
N THR A 115 13.67 -1.02 9.00
CA THR A 115 13.32 0.29 9.58
C THR A 115 13.41 0.28 11.11
N GLY A 116 12.86 -0.76 11.76
CA GLY A 116 12.94 -0.93 13.22
C GLY A 116 14.37 -1.11 13.72
N THR A 117 15.19 -1.88 13.00
CA THR A 117 16.61 -2.11 13.34
C THR A 117 17.42 -0.82 13.22
N VAL A 118 17.24 -0.08 12.12
CA VAL A 118 17.91 1.21 11.90
C VAL A 118 17.47 2.24 12.95
N ALA A 119 16.18 2.25 13.31
CA ALA A 119 15.66 3.10 14.38
C ALA A 119 16.27 2.76 15.75
N TRP A 120 16.47 1.47 16.05
CA TRP A 120 17.11 1.03 17.29
C TRP A 120 18.59 1.43 17.38
N LEU A 121 19.32 1.41 16.26
CA LEU A 121 20.74 1.78 16.21
C LEU A 121 20.98 3.29 16.35
N LEU A 122 20.16 4.11 15.69
CA LEU A 122 20.38 5.56 15.63
C LEU A 122 19.75 6.31 16.81
N GLN A 123 18.64 5.81 17.36
CA GLN A 123 17.85 6.40 18.46
C GLN A 123 17.47 7.88 18.25
N SER A 124 17.63 8.38 17.02
CA SER A 124 17.48 9.78 16.63
C SER A 124 16.63 9.85 15.37
N TRP A 125 15.50 10.57 15.44
CA TRP A 125 14.52 10.63 14.37
C TRP A 125 15.03 11.34 13.11
N ARG A 126 15.89 12.37 13.23
CA ARG A 126 16.44 13.10 12.06
C ARG A 126 17.32 12.23 11.16
N PRO A 127 18.42 11.62 11.64
CA PRO A 127 19.26 10.77 10.80
C PRO A 127 18.50 9.53 10.29
N LEU A 128 17.53 9.02 11.07
CA LEU A 128 16.63 7.97 10.61
C LEU A 128 15.87 8.39 9.34
N LEU A 129 15.24 9.58 9.33
CA LEU A 129 14.56 10.09 8.15
C LEU A 129 15.52 10.29 6.97
N GLN A 130 16.72 10.82 7.21
CA GLN A 130 17.71 11.05 6.16
C GLN A 130 18.13 9.75 5.47
N ILE A 131 18.37 8.69 6.24
CA ILE A 131 18.77 7.38 5.69
C ILE A 131 17.60 6.76 4.91
N LEU A 132 16.40 6.73 5.49
CA LEU A 132 15.24 6.10 4.85
C LEU A 132 14.88 6.80 3.53
N TYR A 133 14.72 8.13 3.55
CA TYR A 133 14.37 8.87 2.34
C TYR A 133 15.55 9.00 1.37
N GLY A 134 16.78 8.96 1.86
CA GLY A 134 17.98 8.87 1.02
C GLY A 134 18.00 7.58 0.20
N VAL A 135 17.70 6.44 0.81
CA VAL A 135 17.55 5.16 0.11
C VAL A 135 16.36 5.20 -0.86
N GLN A 136 15.24 5.80 -0.46
CA GLN A 136 14.08 5.98 -1.33
C GLN A 136 14.38 6.80 -2.59
N LEU A 137 15.28 7.79 -2.49
CA LEU A 137 15.72 8.57 -3.64
C LEU A 137 16.52 7.73 -4.64
N LEU A 138 17.34 6.78 -4.16
CA LEU A 138 18.07 5.84 -5.03
C LEU A 138 17.12 4.91 -5.79
N ILE A 139 15.96 4.57 -5.22
CA ILE A 139 14.95 3.72 -5.88
C ILE A 139 14.33 4.41 -7.11
N VAL A 140 14.47 5.73 -7.28
CA VAL A 140 14.03 6.43 -8.50
C VAL A 140 14.75 5.91 -9.76
N THR A 141 15.94 5.32 -9.64
CA THR A 141 16.65 4.69 -10.77
C THR A 141 15.88 3.52 -11.38
N TYR A 142 14.90 2.94 -10.66
CA TYR A 142 13.99 1.92 -11.19
C TYR A 142 13.10 2.45 -12.34
N TYR A 143 13.07 3.75 -12.62
CA TYR A 143 12.44 4.31 -13.82
C TYR A 143 12.90 3.63 -15.10
N TRP A 144 14.18 3.29 -15.20
CA TRP A 144 14.73 2.69 -16.40
C TRP A 144 14.42 1.20 -16.52
N LEU A 145 14.16 0.54 -15.40
CA LEU A 145 13.96 -0.90 -15.34
C LEU A 145 12.49 -1.31 -15.47
N LEU A 146 11.56 -0.45 -15.03
CA LEU A 146 10.15 -0.80 -14.95
C LEU A 146 9.41 -0.52 -16.27
N PRO A 147 8.73 -1.51 -16.89
CA PRO A 147 7.82 -1.25 -18.01
C PRO A 147 6.53 -0.54 -17.55
N GLU A 148 5.87 0.17 -18.46
CA GLU A 148 4.54 0.74 -18.24
C GLU A 148 3.47 -0.37 -18.29
N SER A 149 2.31 -0.18 -17.65
CA SER A 149 1.32 -1.25 -17.61
C SER A 149 0.70 -1.55 -18.99
N VAL A 150 0.73 -2.82 -19.37
CA VAL A 150 0.19 -3.29 -20.67
C VAL A 150 -1.28 -2.91 -20.81
N ARG A 151 -2.06 -3.02 -19.73
CA ARG A 151 -3.48 -2.68 -19.73
C ARG A 151 -3.73 -1.19 -19.96
N TRP A 152 -2.93 -0.30 -19.36
CA TRP A 152 -3.04 1.14 -19.60
C TRP A 152 -2.60 1.52 -21.02
N LEU A 153 -1.58 0.85 -21.55
CA LEU A 153 -1.16 1.06 -22.94
C LEU A 153 -2.25 0.67 -23.94
N LEU A 154 -2.98 -0.41 -23.69
CA LEU A 154 -4.14 -0.80 -24.49
C LEU A 154 -5.22 0.29 -24.44
N THR A 155 -5.64 0.74 -23.26
CA THR A 155 -6.68 1.80 -23.14
C THR A 155 -6.27 3.15 -23.74
N LYS A 156 -4.98 3.37 -23.99
CA LYS A 156 -4.45 4.56 -24.69
C LYS A 156 -4.14 4.31 -26.17
N GLU A 157 -4.57 3.18 -26.73
CA GLU A 157 -4.35 2.76 -28.11
C GLU A 157 -2.86 2.63 -28.51
N ARG A 158 -1.97 2.50 -27.52
CA ARG A 158 -0.52 2.34 -27.73
C ARG A 158 -0.13 0.88 -27.92
N TYR A 159 -0.68 0.26 -28.97
CA TYR A 159 -0.54 -1.18 -29.22
C TYR A 159 0.90 -1.64 -29.45
N LEU A 160 1.75 -0.81 -30.08
CA LEU A 160 3.15 -1.17 -30.37
C LEU A 160 4.00 -1.27 -29.10
N GLU A 161 3.82 -0.33 -28.17
CA GLU A 161 4.51 -0.35 -26.87
C GLU A 161 4.05 -1.54 -26.03
N ALA A 162 2.73 -1.81 -26.01
CA ALA A 162 2.15 -2.97 -25.32
C ALA A 162 2.69 -4.29 -25.87
N GLN A 163 2.77 -4.42 -27.20
CA GLN A 163 3.31 -5.61 -27.88
C GLN A 163 4.79 -5.81 -27.55
N LYS A 164 5.59 -4.74 -27.55
CA LYS A 164 7.02 -4.81 -27.18
C LYS A 164 7.22 -5.35 -25.77
N ILE A 165 6.46 -4.82 -24.81
CA ILE A 165 6.51 -5.27 -23.41
C ILE A 165 6.05 -6.74 -23.27
N LEU A 166 4.98 -7.13 -23.95
CA LEU A 166 4.49 -8.51 -23.95
C LEU A 166 5.51 -9.48 -24.55
N ASN A 167 6.18 -9.09 -25.65
CA ASN A 167 7.22 -9.90 -26.29
C ASN A 167 8.50 -9.96 -25.43
N ASP A 168 8.86 -8.88 -24.74
CA ASP A 168 9.99 -8.85 -23.80
C ASP A 168 9.75 -9.75 -22.59
N ILE A 169 8.52 -9.79 -22.06
CA ILE A 169 8.12 -10.68 -20.96
C ILE A 169 7.98 -12.13 -21.45
N GLY A 170 7.48 -12.33 -22.68
CA GLY A 170 7.25 -13.62 -23.33
C GLY A 170 8.49 -14.32 -23.90
N ARG A 171 9.70 -14.03 -23.37
CA ARG A 171 10.97 -14.56 -23.89
C ARG A 171 11.09 -16.08 -23.92
N GLU A 172 10.20 -16.83 -23.27
CA GLU A 172 10.10 -18.28 -23.42
C GLU A 172 9.11 -18.68 -24.52
N LYS A 173 9.66 -18.81 -25.75
CA LYS A 173 9.12 -19.53 -26.93
C LYS A 173 7.87 -18.95 -27.62
N GLN A 174 8.08 -18.45 -28.84
CA GLN A 174 7.11 -18.35 -29.94
C GLN A 174 5.78 -17.58 -29.71
N PHE A 175 5.66 -16.78 -28.65
CA PHE A 175 4.52 -15.87 -28.49
C PHE A 175 4.81 -14.51 -29.15
N ASN A 176 4.70 -14.44 -30.48
CA ASN A 176 4.48 -13.16 -31.14
C ASN A 176 2.98 -12.87 -31.04
N VAL A 177 2.57 -12.08 -30.05
CA VAL A 177 1.17 -11.65 -29.96
C VAL A 177 0.89 -10.77 -31.19
N PRO A 178 0.02 -11.18 -32.12
CA PRO A 178 -0.29 -10.36 -33.29
C PRO A 178 -0.97 -9.07 -32.84
N LEU A 179 -0.62 -7.95 -33.47
CA LEU A 179 -1.24 -6.65 -33.18
C LEU A 179 -2.77 -6.71 -33.34
N GLN A 180 -3.28 -7.57 -34.23
CA GLN A 180 -4.70 -7.81 -34.47
C GLN A 180 -5.40 -8.42 -33.23
N THR A 181 -4.78 -9.37 -32.55
CA THR A 181 -5.37 -9.98 -31.34
C THR A 181 -5.50 -8.97 -30.20
N LEU A 182 -4.59 -8.01 -30.09
CA LEU A 182 -4.69 -6.93 -29.10
C LEU A 182 -5.82 -5.95 -29.44
N LYS A 183 -6.04 -5.66 -30.72
CA LYS A 183 -7.15 -4.83 -31.20
C LYS A 183 -8.50 -5.51 -31.04
N ASP A 184 -8.59 -6.81 -31.32
CA ASP A 184 -9.81 -7.61 -31.18
C ASP A 184 -10.23 -7.79 -29.72
N LEU A 185 -9.28 -7.81 -28.78
CA LEU A 185 -9.55 -7.83 -27.33
C LEU A 185 -10.11 -6.50 -26.81
N GLN A 186 -9.85 -5.39 -27.52
CA GLN A 186 -10.22 -4.05 -27.08
C GLN A 186 -11.46 -3.49 -27.77
N ALA A 187 -11.72 -3.88 -29.03
CA ALA A 187 -12.90 -3.48 -29.79
C ALA A 187 -14.25 -3.69 -29.05
N PRO A 188 -14.47 -4.77 -28.26
CA PRO A 188 -15.69 -4.93 -27.46
C PRO A 188 -15.76 -4.01 -26.24
N VAL A 189 -14.61 -3.55 -25.73
CA VAL A 189 -14.50 -2.70 -24.53
C VAL A 189 -14.68 -1.23 -24.90
N ASP A 190 -14.10 -0.78 -26.01
CA ASP A 190 -14.22 0.61 -26.47
C ASP A 190 -15.68 0.95 -26.84
N GLN A 191 -16.41 0.01 -27.46
CA GLN A 191 -17.86 0.17 -27.74
C GLN A 191 -18.73 0.34 -26.48
N LEU A 192 -18.29 -0.18 -25.32
CA LEU A 192 -19.00 -0.06 -24.05
C LEU A 192 -18.62 1.21 -23.29
N VAL A 193 -17.41 1.74 -23.51
CA VAL A 193 -16.87 2.92 -22.82
C VAL A 193 -17.28 4.21 -23.55
N ASP A 194 -17.24 4.25 -24.88
CA ASP A 194 -17.61 5.44 -25.65
C ASP A 194 -19.12 5.76 -25.58
N ALA A 195 -19.95 4.76 -25.26
CA ALA A 195 -21.38 4.93 -25.07
C ALA A 195 -21.77 5.39 -23.64
N ALA A 196 -20.83 5.39 -22.69
CA ALA A 196 -21.13 5.55 -21.27
C ALA A 196 -20.41 6.76 -20.67
N ASP A 197 -21.15 7.86 -20.50
CA ASP A 197 -20.76 8.99 -19.66
C ASP A 197 -20.30 8.48 -18.26
N VAL A 198 -19.25 9.05 -17.67
CA VAL A 198 -18.72 8.59 -16.36
C VAL A 198 -19.82 8.63 -15.28
N ASN A 199 -20.70 9.63 -15.37
CA ASN A 199 -21.86 9.78 -14.47
C ASN A 199 -22.95 8.72 -14.71
N THR A 200 -23.22 8.32 -15.94
CA THR A 200 -24.16 7.21 -16.23
C THR A 200 -23.56 5.87 -15.83
N THR A 201 -22.25 5.69 -15.98
CA THR A 201 -21.52 4.49 -15.56
C THR A 201 -21.59 4.30 -14.05
N LEU A 202 -21.24 5.32 -13.25
CA LEU A 202 -21.36 5.26 -11.78
C LEU A 202 -22.80 4.99 -11.34
N LYS A 203 -23.78 5.64 -11.97
CA LYS A 203 -25.20 5.43 -11.68
C LYS A 203 -25.67 4.02 -12.04
N GLN A 204 -25.15 3.41 -13.10
CA GLN A 204 -25.40 2.01 -13.47
C GLN A 204 -24.71 1.04 -12.52
N PHE A 205 -23.49 1.34 -12.05
CA PHE A 205 -22.81 0.56 -11.01
C PHE A 205 -23.63 0.48 -9.72
N PHE A 206 -24.14 1.61 -9.23
CA PHE A 206 -24.99 1.66 -8.04
C PHE A 206 -26.37 1.02 -8.25
N LYS A 207 -26.89 1.03 -9.49
CA LYS A 207 -28.16 0.39 -9.84
C LYS A 207 -28.08 -1.15 -9.80
N SER A 208 -26.89 -1.72 -10.00
CA SER A 208 -26.69 -3.16 -9.88
C SER A 208 -26.51 -3.57 -8.42
N PHE A 209 -27.58 -4.09 -7.83
CA PHE A 209 -27.58 -4.55 -6.43
C PHE A 209 -26.40 -5.49 -6.11
N ALA A 210 -26.10 -6.43 -7.02
CA ALA A 210 -25.01 -7.39 -6.83
C ALA A 210 -23.60 -6.75 -6.77
N LEU A 211 -23.34 -5.71 -7.57
CA LEU A 211 -22.06 -5.00 -7.56
C LEU A 211 -21.95 -4.11 -6.32
N THR A 212 -23.02 -3.40 -5.99
CA THR A 212 -23.10 -2.55 -4.80
C THR A 212 -22.89 -3.37 -3.51
N THR A 213 -23.52 -4.55 -3.38
CA THR A 213 -23.32 -5.42 -2.21
C THR A 213 -21.87 -5.89 -2.10
N ARG A 214 -21.22 -6.25 -3.22
CA ARG A 214 -19.80 -6.66 -3.22
C ARG A 214 -18.88 -5.50 -2.84
N LEU A 215 -19.17 -4.29 -3.32
CA LEU A 215 -18.42 -3.08 -2.99
C LEU A 215 -18.54 -2.75 -1.51
N ILE A 216 -19.76 -2.73 -0.95
CA ILE A 216 -20.01 -2.48 0.47
C ILE A 216 -19.27 -3.50 1.33
N ASN A 217 -19.34 -4.79 0.98
CA ASN A 217 -18.62 -5.83 1.70
C ASN A 217 -17.09 -5.61 1.66
N CYS A 218 -16.55 -5.20 0.51
CA CYS A 218 -15.13 -4.89 0.37
C CYS A 218 -14.71 -3.69 1.24
N ILE A 219 -15.50 -2.62 1.22
CA ILE A 219 -15.28 -1.43 2.05
C ILE A 219 -15.33 -1.80 3.54
N PHE A 220 -16.33 -2.58 3.94
CA PHE A 220 -16.48 -3.03 5.32
C PHE A 220 -15.29 -3.88 5.77
N CYS A 221 -14.90 -4.90 4.99
CA CYS A 221 -13.73 -5.72 5.29
C CYS A 221 -12.45 -4.89 5.38
N TRP A 222 -12.27 -3.90 4.50
CA TRP A 222 -11.13 -3.01 4.53
C TRP A 222 -11.08 -2.15 5.81
N ILE A 223 -12.21 -1.54 6.19
CA ILE A 223 -12.30 -0.74 7.42
C ILE A 223 -11.96 -1.59 8.64
N VAL A 224 -12.55 -2.79 8.75
CA VAL A 224 -12.28 -3.70 9.87
C VAL A 224 -10.81 -4.11 9.91
N ALA A 225 -10.23 -4.48 8.75
CA ALA A 225 -8.83 -4.88 8.68
C ALA A 225 -7.87 -3.74 9.08
N VAL A 226 -8.09 -2.53 8.57
CA VAL A 226 -7.27 -1.35 8.92
C VAL A 226 -7.42 -1.00 10.38
N PHE A 227 -8.64 -1.02 10.93
CA PHE A 227 -8.89 -0.69 12.33
C PHE A 227 -8.17 -1.68 13.27
N VAL A 228 -8.28 -2.97 13.01
CA VAL A 228 -7.59 -4.01 13.79
C VAL A 228 -6.08 -3.87 13.65
N TYR A 229 -5.55 -3.72 12.44
CA TYR A 229 -4.11 -3.62 12.20
C TYR A 229 -3.49 -2.41 12.90
N GLN A 230 -4.08 -1.23 12.74
CA GLN A 230 -3.57 -0.01 13.36
C GLN A 230 -3.79 -0.02 14.88
N GLY A 231 -4.92 -0.55 15.36
CA GLY A 231 -5.18 -0.71 16.79
C GLY A 231 -4.16 -1.61 17.48
N LEU A 232 -3.85 -2.77 16.88
CA LEU A 232 -2.84 -3.69 17.42
C LEU A 232 -1.43 -3.08 17.39
N THR A 233 -1.08 -2.38 16.32
CA THR A 233 0.25 -1.75 16.17
C THR A 233 0.49 -0.64 17.19
N ILE A 234 -0.54 0.18 17.48
CA ILE A 234 -0.43 1.23 18.50
C ILE A 234 -0.36 0.61 19.90
N ASN A 235 -1.15 -0.44 20.15
CA ASN A 235 -1.18 -1.09 21.47
C ASN A 235 0.10 -1.90 21.75
N SER A 236 0.72 -2.52 20.74
CA SER A 236 1.97 -3.27 20.94
C SER A 236 3.12 -2.38 21.41
N VAL A 237 3.16 -1.13 20.97
CA VAL A 237 4.14 -0.13 21.40
C VAL A 237 3.91 0.35 22.85
N ALA A 238 2.67 0.28 23.35
CA ALA A 238 2.31 0.73 24.69
C ALA A 238 2.61 -0.29 25.79
N LEU A 239 2.80 -1.56 25.45
CA LEU A 239 2.83 -2.66 26.41
C LEU A 239 4.19 -2.97 27.05
N SER A 240 5.31 -2.36 26.61
CA SER A 240 6.64 -2.83 27.03
C SER A 240 7.71 -1.78 27.30
N THR A 241 8.78 -2.25 27.95
CA THR A 241 9.99 -1.51 28.34
C THR A 241 10.88 -1.13 27.15
N ASN A 242 10.77 -1.79 25.99
CA ASN A 242 11.62 -1.55 24.80
C ASN A 242 10.81 -1.46 23.50
N THR A 243 10.31 -0.26 23.18
CA THR A 243 9.47 0.03 22.00
C THR A 243 10.03 -0.48 20.67
N TYR A 244 11.34 -0.43 20.46
CA TYR A 244 11.97 -0.85 19.20
C TYR A 244 11.93 -2.36 18.99
N PHE A 245 12.18 -3.13 20.05
CA PHE A 245 12.23 -4.60 19.99
C PHE A 245 10.84 -5.17 19.68
N ASP A 246 9.81 -4.61 20.29
CA ASP A 246 8.43 -5.04 20.08
C ASP A 246 7.90 -4.69 18.70
N PHE A 247 8.29 -3.53 18.16
CA PHE A 247 7.98 -3.20 16.77
C PHE A 247 8.60 -4.22 15.82
N ILE A 248 9.87 -4.59 16.03
CA ILE A 248 10.55 -5.61 15.23
C ILE A 248 9.83 -6.96 15.36
N LEU A 249 9.47 -7.39 16.57
CA LEU A 249 8.73 -8.64 16.78
C LEU A 249 7.37 -8.63 16.11
N THR A 250 6.62 -7.53 16.22
CA THR A 250 5.29 -7.37 15.60
C THR A 250 5.39 -7.53 14.10
N VAL A 251 6.35 -6.87 13.46
CA VAL A 251 6.56 -6.97 12.01
C VAL A 251 7.09 -8.35 11.62
N LEU A 252 7.93 -8.97 12.45
CA LEU A 252 8.46 -10.31 12.18
C LEU A 252 7.37 -11.38 12.19
N ILE A 253 6.30 -11.21 12.98
CA ILE A 253 5.11 -12.08 12.98
C ILE A 253 4.32 -11.99 11.65
N GLU A 254 4.44 -10.89 10.90
CA GLU A 254 3.81 -10.79 9.57
C GLU A 254 4.41 -11.77 8.56
N VAL A 255 5.69 -12.16 8.71
CA VAL A 255 6.37 -13.11 7.81
C VAL A 255 5.73 -14.51 7.81
N PRO A 256 5.61 -15.21 8.96
CA PRO A 256 4.88 -16.47 9.01
C PRO A 256 3.40 -16.30 8.68
N GLY A 257 2.80 -15.14 9.02
CA GLY A 257 1.42 -14.82 8.66
C GLY A 257 1.20 -14.75 7.14
N ALA A 258 2.12 -14.13 6.40
CA ALA A 258 2.07 -14.03 4.93
C ALA A 258 2.25 -15.39 4.26
N LEU A 259 3.16 -16.23 4.78
CA LEU A 259 3.36 -17.61 4.31
C LEU A 259 2.14 -18.49 4.61
N ALA A 260 1.60 -18.43 5.82
CA ALA A 260 0.38 -19.16 6.19
C ALA A 260 -0.78 -18.74 5.29
N THR A 261 -0.95 -17.43 5.09
CA THR A 261 -1.98 -16.87 4.19
C THR A 261 -1.83 -17.40 2.77
N PHE A 262 -0.60 -17.48 2.26
CA PHE A 262 -0.30 -18.06 0.95
C PHE A 262 -0.75 -19.53 0.84
N PHE A 263 -0.35 -20.38 1.78
CA PHE A 263 -0.71 -21.80 1.79
C PHE A 263 -2.22 -22.00 1.96
N VAL A 264 -2.85 -21.31 2.90
CA VAL A 264 -4.27 -21.48 3.20
C VAL A 264 -5.15 -20.99 2.04
N MET A 265 -4.79 -19.88 1.38
CA MET A 265 -5.55 -19.41 0.21
C MET A 265 -5.48 -20.37 -0.97
N LYS A 266 -4.36 -21.10 -1.12
CA LYS A 266 -4.18 -22.10 -2.18
C LYS A 266 -5.02 -23.35 -1.93
N THR A 267 -5.19 -23.75 -0.66
CA THR A 267 -5.87 -25.01 -0.28
C THR A 267 -7.37 -24.85 -0.04
N PHE A 268 -7.79 -23.83 0.72
CA PHE A 268 -9.17 -23.69 1.21
C PHE A 268 -9.99 -22.61 0.50
N GLY A 269 -9.36 -21.85 -0.41
CA GLY A 269 -9.99 -20.77 -1.15
C GLY A 269 -10.18 -19.47 -0.34
N ARG A 270 -10.33 -18.36 -1.06
CA ARG A 270 -10.25 -16.99 -0.52
C ARG A 270 -11.25 -16.64 0.58
N ARG A 271 -12.51 -17.10 0.45
CA ARG A 271 -13.60 -16.72 1.38
C ARG A 271 -13.40 -17.35 2.75
N PHE A 272 -13.06 -18.63 2.79
CA PHE A 272 -12.84 -19.35 4.05
C PHE A 272 -11.62 -18.80 4.79
N THR A 273 -10.53 -18.50 4.08
CA THR A 273 -9.34 -17.89 4.68
C THR A 273 -9.69 -16.57 5.37
N LEU A 274 -10.40 -15.67 4.69
CA LEU A 274 -10.78 -14.37 5.27
C LEU A 274 -11.68 -14.52 6.50
N CYS A 275 -12.74 -15.32 6.42
CA CYS A 275 -13.66 -15.52 7.55
C CYS A 275 -12.94 -16.15 8.75
N PHE A 276 -12.09 -17.14 8.52
CA PHE A 276 -11.32 -17.80 9.58
C PHE A 276 -10.34 -16.84 10.26
N SER A 277 -9.60 -16.03 9.48
CA SER A 277 -8.68 -15.03 10.03
C SER A 277 -9.38 -13.99 10.91
N PHE A 278 -10.53 -13.47 10.47
CA PHE A 278 -11.30 -12.51 11.28
C PHE A 278 -11.85 -13.16 12.56
N PHE A 279 -12.32 -14.41 12.48
CA PHE A 279 -12.82 -15.14 13.63
C PHE A 279 -11.73 -15.41 14.67
N MET A 280 -10.56 -15.89 14.22
CA MET A 280 -9.39 -16.11 15.07
C MET A 280 -8.91 -14.79 15.71
N CYS A 281 -8.85 -13.71 14.93
CA CYS A 281 -8.48 -12.39 15.46
C CYS A 281 -9.45 -11.91 16.53
N SER A 282 -10.77 -12.11 16.33
CA SER A 282 -11.79 -11.76 17.31
C SER A 282 -11.60 -12.51 18.62
N ILE A 283 -11.34 -13.83 18.55
CA ILE A 283 -11.06 -14.66 19.74
C ILE A 283 -9.83 -14.11 20.47
N CYS A 284 -8.73 -13.84 19.77
CA CYS A 284 -7.50 -13.31 20.39
C CYS A 284 -7.73 -11.97 21.09
N CYS A 285 -8.47 -11.04 20.48
CA CYS A 285 -8.79 -9.74 21.09
C CYS A 285 -9.69 -9.90 22.33
N ILE A 286 -10.64 -10.83 22.32
CA ILE A 286 -11.48 -11.13 23.48
C ILE A 286 -10.66 -11.78 24.60
N SER A 287 -9.75 -12.69 24.26
CA SER A 287 -8.84 -13.34 25.22
C SER A 287 -7.95 -12.33 25.95
N PHE A 288 -7.54 -11.24 25.29
CA PHE A 288 -6.73 -10.19 25.90
C PHE A 288 -7.41 -9.53 27.11
N ILE A 289 -8.75 -9.46 27.14
CA ILE A 289 -9.53 -8.91 28.28
C ILE A 289 -9.40 -9.81 29.52
N PHE A 290 -9.23 -11.12 29.33
CA PHE A 290 -9.15 -12.09 30.42
C PHE A 290 -7.75 -12.23 31.01
N ILE A 291 -6.73 -11.61 30.40
CA ILE A 291 -5.37 -11.62 30.93
C ILE A 291 -5.31 -10.61 32.08
N PRO A 292 -5.15 -11.05 33.34
CA PRO A 292 -5.01 -10.12 34.45
C PRO A 292 -3.75 -9.27 34.25
N GLN A 293 -3.84 -7.96 34.47
CA GLN A 293 -2.70 -7.01 34.44
C GLN A 293 -1.68 -7.24 35.58
N GLY A 294 -1.66 -8.45 36.16
CA GLY A 294 -0.90 -8.80 37.35
C GLY A 294 0.26 -9.72 37.01
N THR A 295 1.32 -9.17 36.44
CA THR A 295 2.71 -9.55 36.73
C THR A 295 3.62 -8.54 36.03
N CYS A 296 3.97 -7.46 36.74
CA CYS A 296 5.25 -6.81 36.51
C CYS A 296 6.31 -7.88 36.75
N LEU A 297 6.91 -8.40 35.68
CA LEU A 297 8.12 -9.20 35.79
C LEU A 297 9.23 -8.26 36.26
N ASN A 298 9.71 -8.52 37.49
CA ASN A 298 10.92 -7.91 38.06
C ASN A 298 12.14 -8.14 37.18
#